data_AF-Q5R473-F1
#
_entry.id   AF-Q5R473-F1
#
_cell.length_a   1.000
_cell.length_b   1.000
_cell.length_c   1.000
_cell.angle_alpha   90.00
_cell.angle_beta   90.00
_cell.angle_gamma   90.00
#
_symmetry.space_group_name_H-M   'P 1'
#
loop_
_entity.id
_entity.type
_entity.pdbx_description
1 polymer ?
#
loop_
_entity_poly.entity_id
_entity_poly.type
_entity_poly.pdbx_seq_one_letter_code
_entity_poly.pdbx_strand_id
1 'polypeptide(L)'
;MVAAHAAHSSSSAEWIACLDKRPLERSSEGVDIIFTRLKEVKAFEKFHPNLLHQICLCGYYENLEKGITLFRQGDIGTNWYAVLAGSLDVKVSETSSHQDAVTICTLGIGTAFGESILDNTPRHATIVTRESSELLRIEQKDFKALWEKYRQYMAGLLAPPYGVMETGSNNDRIPDKENTPLIEPHVPLRPANTITKVPSEKILRAGKILRNAILSRAPHMIRDRKYHLKTYRQCCVGTELVDWMMQQTPCVHSRTQAVGMWQVLLEDGVLNHVDQEHHFQDKYLFYRFLDDENEDAPLPTEEEKKECDEELQDTMLLLSQMGPDAHMRMILRKPPGQRTVDDLEIIYEELLHIKALSHLSTTVKRELAGVLIFESHAKGGTVLFNQGEEGTSWYIILKGSVNVVIYGKGVVCTLHEGDDFGKLALVNDAPRAASIVL
;
A
#
# COMPACT_ATOMS: atom_id res chain seq x y z
N MET A 1 21.16 -2.98 42.95
CA MET A 1 19.78 -2.64 42.57
C MET A 1 19.70 -1.11 42.46
N VAL A 2 19.85 -0.53 41.27
CA VAL A 2 19.17 0.67 40.74
C VAL A 2 19.51 0.74 39.24
N ALA A 3 18.45 0.59 38.45
CA ALA A 3 18.19 0.89 37.04
C ALA A 3 19.34 1.23 36.08
N ALA A 4 19.53 0.34 35.10
CA ALA A 4 19.99 0.67 33.75
C ALA A 4 18.75 0.81 32.83
N HIS A 5 18.31 2.04 32.57
CA HIS A 5 17.35 2.35 31.52
C HIS A 5 17.58 3.80 31.04
N ALA A 6 18.46 3.96 30.05
CA ALA A 6 18.52 5.12 29.16
C ALA A 6 19.64 4.90 28.13
N ALA A 7 19.43 4.06 27.12
CA ALA A 7 20.39 3.92 26.01
C ALA A 7 19.75 3.64 24.64
N HIS A 8 18.41 3.69 24.51
CA HIS A 8 17.71 3.38 23.25
C HIS A 8 17.07 4.58 22.55
N SER A 9 17.34 5.82 22.95
CA SER A 9 16.70 7.01 22.34
C SER A 9 17.59 7.86 21.42
N SER A 10 18.91 7.69 21.39
CA SER A 10 19.78 8.65 20.67
C SER A 10 19.79 8.50 19.15
N SER A 11 19.80 7.27 18.61
CA SER A 11 19.95 7.06 17.16
C SER A 11 18.70 7.41 16.34
N SER A 12 17.51 7.37 16.95
CA SER A 12 16.23 7.61 16.23
C SER A 12 16.01 9.08 15.81
N ALA A 13 16.76 10.02 16.39
CA ALA A 13 16.60 11.46 16.19
C ALA A 13 17.82 12.15 15.54
N GLU A 14 18.89 11.41 15.20
CA GLU A 14 20.11 11.99 14.62
C GLU A 14 19.87 12.64 13.25
N TRP A 15 18.99 12.05 12.42
CA TRP A 15 18.64 12.60 11.12
C TRP A 15 17.87 13.93 11.23
N ILE A 16 17.07 14.11 12.29
CA ILE A 16 16.37 15.37 12.58
C ILE A 16 17.39 16.46 12.89
N ALA A 17 18.35 16.17 13.78
CA ALA A 17 19.43 17.10 14.09
C ALA A 17 20.27 17.47 12.85
N CYS A 18 20.35 16.59 11.84
CA CYS A 18 20.98 16.90 10.56
C CYS A 18 20.11 17.81 9.67
N LEU A 19 18.78 17.64 9.66
CA LEU A 19 17.85 18.50 8.93
C LEU A 19 17.65 19.88 9.58
N ASP A 20 17.80 19.98 10.90
CA ASP A 20 17.74 21.26 11.63
C ASP A 20 18.91 22.18 11.27
N LYS A 21 20.04 21.62 10.80
CA LYS A 21 21.13 22.41 10.24
C LYS A 21 20.71 23.05 8.93
N ARG A 22 21.15 24.28 8.71
CA ARG A 22 20.95 24.98 7.43
C ARG A 22 21.55 24.16 6.29
N PRO A 23 20.95 24.15 5.08
CA PRO A 23 21.47 23.43 3.91
C PRO A 23 22.99 23.59 3.67
N LEU A 24 23.50 24.82 3.80
CA LEU A 24 24.93 25.15 3.59
C LEU A 24 25.87 24.61 4.67
N GLU A 25 25.34 24.21 5.83
CA GLU A 25 26.10 23.77 7.00
C GLU A 25 26.07 22.25 7.17
N ARG A 26 25.41 21.52 6.25
CA ARG A 26 25.33 20.05 6.31
C ARG A 26 26.63 19.41 5.84
N SER A 27 27.15 18.49 6.66
CA SER A 27 28.26 17.61 6.27
C SER A 27 27.76 16.50 5.36
N SER A 28 28.66 15.88 4.59
CA SER A 28 28.36 14.70 3.78
C SER A 28 27.79 13.56 4.63
N GLU A 29 28.39 13.31 5.80
CA GLU A 29 27.90 12.29 6.75
C GLU A 29 26.47 12.60 7.23
N GLY A 30 26.16 13.87 7.50
CA GLY A 30 24.80 14.26 7.88
C GLY A 30 23.80 14.02 6.74
N VAL A 31 24.21 14.24 5.50
CA VAL A 31 23.39 13.95 4.32
C VAL A 31 23.16 12.44 4.17
N ASP A 32 24.18 11.61 4.41
CA ASP A 32 24.05 10.14 4.35
C ASP A 32 23.09 9.59 5.43
N ILE A 33 23.09 10.18 6.63
CA ILE A 33 22.14 9.86 7.70
C ILE A 33 20.71 10.22 7.28
N ILE A 34 20.50 11.44 6.74
CA ILE A 34 19.19 11.87 6.23
C ILE A 34 18.72 10.94 5.09
N PHE A 35 19.62 10.65 4.14
CA PHE A 35 19.33 9.79 3.00
C PHE A 35 18.87 8.41 3.44
N THR A 36 19.55 7.83 4.45
CA THR A 36 19.21 6.52 5.01
C THR A 36 17.80 6.51 5.60
N ARG A 37 17.33 7.63 6.16
CA ARG A 37 15.95 7.73 6.64
C ARG A 37 14.95 7.99 5.52
N LEU A 38 15.24 8.92 4.61
CA LEU A 38 14.28 9.33 3.57
C LEU A 38 14.06 8.25 2.50
N LYS A 39 15.03 7.35 2.26
CA LYS A 39 14.86 6.24 1.30
C LYS A 39 13.72 5.28 1.67
N GLU A 40 13.32 5.25 2.94
CA GLU A 40 12.23 4.40 3.45
C GLU A 40 10.85 5.04 3.30
N VAL A 41 10.79 6.32 2.91
CA VAL A 41 9.54 7.05 2.74
C VAL A 41 8.93 6.69 1.39
N LYS A 42 7.66 6.28 1.38
CA LYS A 42 6.97 5.79 0.18
C LYS A 42 7.00 6.74 -1.02
N ALA A 43 6.81 8.05 -0.80
CA ALA A 43 6.93 9.06 -1.85
C ALA A 43 8.29 9.05 -2.59
N PHE A 44 9.35 8.56 -1.94
CA PHE A 44 10.72 8.57 -2.44
C PHE A 44 11.21 7.22 -2.96
N GLU A 45 10.42 6.15 -2.85
CA GLU A 45 10.82 4.80 -3.26
C GLU A 45 11.26 4.73 -4.73
N LYS A 46 10.60 5.50 -5.60
CA LYS A 46 10.89 5.56 -7.05
C LYS A 46 11.90 6.64 -7.44
N PHE A 47 12.43 7.41 -6.48
CA PHE A 47 13.36 8.48 -6.79
C PHE A 47 14.75 7.95 -7.08
N HIS A 48 15.36 8.47 -8.14
CA HIS A 48 16.77 8.21 -8.41
C HIS A 48 17.63 8.66 -7.21
N PRO A 49 18.66 7.90 -6.78
CA PRO A 49 19.48 8.25 -5.61
C PRO A 49 20.00 9.69 -5.62
N ASN A 50 20.47 10.18 -6.78
CA ASN A 50 20.88 11.58 -6.93
C ASN A 50 19.76 12.59 -6.64
N LEU A 51 18.51 12.34 -7.03
CA LEU A 51 17.38 13.23 -6.70
C LEU A 51 17.14 13.25 -5.19
N LEU A 52 17.08 12.08 -4.55
CA LEU A 52 16.90 11.98 -3.11
C LEU A 52 18.05 12.64 -2.34
N HIS A 53 19.30 12.50 -2.81
CA HIS A 53 20.45 13.19 -2.25
C HIS A 53 20.32 14.71 -2.36
N GLN A 54 19.80 15.25 -3.48
CA GLN A 54 19.56 16.70 -3.58
C GLN A 54 18.47 17.16 -2.59
N ILE A 55 17.42 16.36 -2.40
CA ILE A 55 16.39 16.63 -1.38
C ILE A 55 17.00 16.67 0.03
N CYS A 56 17.92 15.74 0.34
CA CYS A 56 18.63 15.74 1.63
C CYS A 56 19.48 17.00 1.84
N LEU A 57 19.97 17.62 0.76
CA LEU A 57 20.76 18.84 0.83
C LEU A 57 19.91 20.09 1.07
N CYS A 58 18.70 20.19 0.49
CA CYS A 58 17.90 21.42 0.53
C CYS A 58 16.64 21.34 1.42
N GLY A 59 16.20 20.15 1.82
CA GLY A 59 14.96 19.98 2.59
C GLY A 59 15.09 20.46 4.04
N TYR A 60 13.99 20.91 4.63
CA TYR A 60 13.87 21.35 6.01
C TYR A 60 12.93 20.43 6.79
N TYR A 61 13.17 20.27 8.08
CA TYR A 61 12.28 19.54 8.97
C TYR A 61 11.27 20.49 9.63
N GLU A 62 10.02 20.06 9.72
CA GLU A 62 8.95 20.76 10.43
C GLU A 62 8.25 19.79 11.38
N ASN A 63 8.15 20.14 12.66
CA ASN A 63 7.36 19.41 13.64
C ASN A 63 6.19 20.30 14.09
N LEU A 64 4.98 19.88 13.74
CA LEU A 64 3.77 20.68 13.91
C LEU A 64 2.80 19.99 14.86
N GLU A 65 2.28 20.75 15.82
CA GLU A 65 1.22 20.28 16.71
C GLU A 65 -0.10 20.07 15.96
N LYS A 66 -1.07 19.42 16.62
CA LYS A 66 -2.43 19.22 16.09
C LYS A 66 -3.15 20.56 15.89
N GLY A 67 -3.86 20.69 14.76
CA GLY A 67 -4.72 21.84 14.46
C GLY A 67 -4.01 23.01 13.78
N ILE A 68 -2.72 22.87 13.45
CA ILE A 68 -1.94 23.87 12.73
C ILE A 68 -2.33 23.89 11.26
N THR A 69 -2.69 25.07 10.75
CA THR A 69 -2.96 25.29 9.32
C THR A 69 -1.66 25.62 8.60
N LEU A 70 -1.22 24.77 7.68
CA LEU A 70 -0.01 24.99 6.90
C LEU A 70 -0.20 26.12 5.88
N PHE A 71 -1.33 26.11 5.18
CA PHE A 71 -1.75 27.12 4.23
C PHE A 71 -3.26 27.03 3.99
N ARG A 72 -3.86 28.11 3.50
CA ARG A 72 -5.29 28.17 3.15
C ARG A 72 -5.52 28.07 1.66
N GLN A 73 -6.71 27.61 1.30
CA GLN A 73 -7.21 27.67 -0.07
C GLN A 73 -7.15 29.11 -0.58
N GLY A 74 -6.59 29.30 -1.77
CA GLY A 74 -6.42 30.60 -2.41
C GLY A 74 -5.08 31.30 -2.13
N ASP A 75 -4.32 30.85 -1.12
CA ASP A 75 -3.00 31.42 -0.84
C ASP A 75 -1.99 31.07 -1.94
N ILE A 76 -1.00 31.93 -2.16
CA ILE A 76 0.17 31.57 -2.98
C ILE A 76 1.11 30.68 -2.15
N GLY A 77 1.32 29.46 -2.62
CA GLY A 77 2.19 28.50 -1.96
C GLY A 77 3.67 28.86 -2.08
N THR A 78 4.44 28.55 -1.05
CA THR A 78 5.89 28.81 -0.98
C THR A 78 6.74 27.54 -0.87
N ASN A 79 6.13 26.39 -0.56
CA ASN A 79 6.84 25.15 -0.27
C ASN A 79 6.09 23.91 -0.77
N TRP A 80 6.84 22.84 -1.02
CA TRP A 80 6.36 21.48 -1.23
C TRP A 80 6.66 20.64 0.02
N TYR A 81 5.83 19.64 0.29
CA TYR A 81 5.89 18.86 1.53
C TYR A 81 5.82 17.36 1.29
N ALA A 82 6.49 16.58 2.14
CA ALA A 82 6.27 15.15 2.31
C ALA A 82 6.03 14.82 3.79
N VAL A 83 5.04 13.97 4.06
CA VAL A 83 4.66 13.58 5.43
C VAL A 83 5.57 12.47 5.94
N LEU A 84 6.35 12.75 6.98
CA LEU A 84 7.26 11.80 7.62
C LEU A 84 6.58 11.09 8.80
N ALA A 85 5.75 11.82 9.55
CA ALA A 85 4.91 11.29 10.63
C ALA A 85 3.62 12.12 10.76
N GLY A 86 2.63 11.57 11.47
CA GLY A 86 1.32 12.22 11.64
C GLY A 86 0.40 12.16 10.41
N SER A 87 -0.62 13.02 10.39
CA SER A 87 -1.62 13.10 9.33
C SER A 87 -2.21 14.50 9.21
N LEU A 88 -2.75 14.84 8.05
CA LEU A 88 -3.27 16.15 7.72
C LEU A 88 -4.61 16.05 6.99
N ASP A 89 -5.56 16.90 7.36
CA ASP A 89 -6.84 17.03 6.67
C ASP A 89 -6.73 18.00 5.49
N VAL A 90 -7.25 17.58 4.34
CA VAL A 90 -7.44 18.42 3.16
C VAL A 90 -8.86 18.99 3.19
N LYS A 91 -8.97 20.31 3.28
CA LYS A 91 -10.27 21.01 3.38
C LYS A 91 -10.52 21.90 2.18
N VAL A 92 -11.71 21.83 1.62
CA VAL A 92 -12.11 22.66 0.47
C VAL A 92 -13.43 23.35 0.77
N SER A 93 -13.49 24.64 0.45
CA SER A 93 -14.72 25.42 0.40
C SER A 93 -15.13 25.67 -1.07
N GLU A 94 -16.41 25.51 -1.35
CA GLU A 94 -17.05 25.92 -2.60
C GLU A 94 -17.44 27.40 -2.59
N THR A 95 -17.42 28.05 -1.41
CA THR A 95 -17.70 29.47 -1.24
C THR A 95 -16.39 30.26 -1.09
N SER A 96 -16.51 31.59 -1.03
CA SER A 96 -15.38 32.45 -0.64
C SER A 96 -15.09 32.43 0.86
N SER A 97 -15.88 31.72 1.66
CA SER A 97 -15.72 31.61 3.11
C SER A 97 -14.96 30.34 3.49
N HIS A 98 -13.89 30.49 4.27
CA HIS A 98 -13.17 29.34 4.83
C HIS A 98 -13.96 28.59 5.91
N GLN A 99 -15.05 29.16 6.43
CA GLN A 99 -15.88 28.48 7.43
C GLN A 99 -16.70 27.34 6.83
N ASP A 100 -16.98 27.40 5.54
CA ASP A 100 -17.73 26.37 4.82
C ASP A 100 -16.82 25.24 4.31
N ALA A 101 -15.52 25.28 4.67
CA ALA A 101 -14.57 24.30 4.19
C ALA A 101 -14.80 22.93 4.84
N VAL A 102 -15.06 21.93 4.00
CA VAL A 102 -15.27 20.53 4.41
C VAL A 102 -14.03 19.68 4.18
N THR A 103 -13.77 18.69 5.04
CA THR A 103 -12.68 17.74 4.84
C THR A 103 -13.05 16.74 3.74
N ILE A 104 -12.24 16.70 2.67
CA ILE A 104 -12.45 15.80 1.53
C ILE A 104 -11.66 14.48 1.67
N CYS A 105 -10.45 14.56 2.23
CA CYS A 105 -9.55 13.43 2.46
C CYS A 105 -8.51 13.76 3.53
N THR A 106 -7.79 12.73 3.98
CA THR A 106 -6.69 12.82 4.95
C THR A 106 -5.41 12.27 4.32
N LEU A 107 -4.32 13.04 4.42
CA LEU A 107 -2.98 12.68 3.97
C LEU A 107 -2.20 12.08 5.13
N GLY A 108 -1.60 10.91 4.91
CA GLY A 108 -0.82 10.14 5.85
C GLY A 108 0.67 10.07 5.51
N ILE A 109 1.38 9.19 6.22
CA ILE A 109 2.84 9.01 6.09
C ILE A 109 3.18 8.54 4.69
N GLY A 110 4.21 9.14 4.10
CA GLY A 110 4.67 8.79 2.76
C GLY A 110 3.91 9.46 1.63
N THR A 111 2.86 10.23 1.93
CA THR A 111 2.18 11.10 0.95
C THR A 111 2.88 12.45 0.85
N ALA A 112 2.92 13.00 -0.36
CA ALA A 112 3.52 14.29 -0.65
C ALA A 112 2.52 15.23 -1.35
N PHE A 113 2.70 16.54 -1.17
CA PHE A 113 1.74 17.54 -1.65
C PHE A 113 2.36 18.94 -1.79
N GLY A 114 1.67 19.81 -2.53
CA GLY A 114 1.98 21.23 -2.61
C GLY A 114 2.77 21.63 -3.85
N GLU A 115 2.79 20.78 -4.87
CA GLU A 115 3.45 20.96 -6.16
C GLU A 115 2.89 22.11 -7.00
N SER A 116 1.72 22.67 -6.63
CA SER A 116 1.13 23.86 -7.26
C SER A 116 2.05 25.09 -7.24
N ILE A 117 3.11 25.07 -6.42
CA ILE A 117 4.16 26.11 -6.43
C ILE A 117 4.98 26.11 -7.72
N LEU A 118 4.98 25.04 -8.52
CA LEU A 118 5.80 24.93 -9.74
C LEU A 118 5.42 25.99 -10.78
N ASP A 119 4.14 26.34 -10.89
CA ASP A 119 3.62 27.39 -11.78
C ASP A 119 2.97 28.56 -11.02
N ASN A 120 3.13 28.61 -9.70
CA ASN A 120 2.52 29.60 -8.80
C ASN A 120 0.98 29.54 -8.76
N THR A 121 0.38 28.39 -9.05
CA THR A 121 -1.06 28.20 -8.91
C THR A 121 -1.47 28.35 -7.42
N PRO A 122 -2.47 29.20 -7.12
CA PRO A 122 -3.03 29.32 -5.77
C PRO A 122 -3.46 27.97 -5.20
N ARG A 123 -3.30 27.79 -3.88
CA ARG A 123 -3.64 26.53 -3.22
C ARG A 123 -5.11 26.14 -3.44
N HIS A 124 -5.34 24.94 -3.94
CA HIS A 124 -6.69 24.44 -4.21
C HIS A 124 -7.50 24.10 -2.95
N ALA A 125 -6.79 23.88 -1.83
CA ALA A 125 -7.33 23.45 -0.55
C ALA A 125 -6.58 24.09 0.63
N THR A 126 -7.21 24.06 1.80
CA THR A 126 -6.62 24.35 3.10
C THR A 126 -6.09 23.06 3.71
N ILE A 127 -4.85 23.05 4.18
CA ILE A 127 -4.23 21.86 4.81
C ILE A 127 -4.04 22.12 6.30
N VAL A 128 -4.56 21.22 7.13
CA VAL A 128 -4.51 21.34 8.60
C VAL A 128 -3.99 20.05 9.21
N THR A 129 -3.05 20.13 10.16
CA THR A 129 -2.58 18.94 10.89
C THR A 129 -3.71 18.35 11.72
N ARG A 130 -3.94 17.05 11.55
CA ARG A 130 -4.98 16.30 12.27
C ARG A 130 -4.50 15.81 13.64
N GLU A 131 -3.19 15.60 13.75
CA GLU A 131 -2.44 15.16 14.91
C GLU A 131 -1.05 15.81 14.92
N SER A 132 -0.17 15.45 15.86
CA SER A 132 1.23 15.86 15.80
C SER A 132 1.87 15.28 14.53
N SER A 133 2.44 16.14 13.69
CA SER A 133 2.90 15.76 12.36
C SER A 133 4.32 16.26 12.10
N GLU A 134 5.12 15.39 11.50
CA GLU A 134 6.49 15.68 11.10
C GLU A 134 6.54 15.72 9.58
N LEU A 135 7.06 16.81 9.01
CA LEU A 135 7.09 17.03 7.57
C LEU A 135 8.51 17.33 7.10
N LEU A 136 8.82 16.85 5.90
CA LEU A 136 9.91 17.37 5.10
C LEU A 136 9.36 18.50 4.23
N ARG A 137 9.95 19.69 4.31
CA ARG A 137 9.59 20.88 3.54
C ARG A 137 10.69 21.22 2.53
N ILE A 138 10.34 21.49 1.28
CA ILE A 138 11.27 21.99 0.26
C ILE A 138 10.75 23.33 -0.25
N GLU A 139 11.62 24.33 -0.28
CA GLU A 139 11.27 25.67 -0.75
C GLU A 139 11.04 25.70 -2.26
N GLN A 140 10.16 26.59 -2.72
CA GLN A 140 9.77 26.68 -4.12
C GLN A 140 10.95 26.76 -5.10
N LYS A 141 11.97 27.57 -4.80
CA LYS A 141 13.13 27.75 -5.66
C LYS A 141 13.85 26.42 -5.91
N ASP A 142 14.11 25.68 -4.82
CA ASP A 142 14.83 24.41 -4.88
C ASP A 142 13.95 23.34 -5.52
N PHE A 143 12.66 23.28 -5.17
CA PHE A 143 11.74 22.32 -5.74
C PHE A 143 11.57 22.49 -7.26
N LYS A 144 11.50 23.74 -7.76
CA LYS A 144 11.48 24.01 -9.21
C LYS A 144 12.76 23.51 -9.89
N ALA A 145 13.94 23.79 -9.31
CA ALA A 145 15.21 23.34 -9.87
C ALA A 145 15.32 21.80 -9.89
N LEU A 146 14.84 21.12 -8.84
CA LEU A 146 14.76 19.66 -8.79
C LEU A 146 13.83 19.11 -9.88
N TRP A 147 12.63 19.68 -10.00
CA TRP A 147 11.65 19.24 -11.00
C TRP A 147 12.15 19.42 -12.43
N GLU A 148 12.78 20.55 -12.75
CA GLU A 148 13.37 20.79 -14.08
C GLU A 148 14.45 19.76 -14.44
N LYS A 149 15.30 19.39 -13.46
CA LYS A 149 16.41 18.47 -13.66
C LYS A 149 15.99 16.99 -13.64
N TYR A 150 14.99 16.63 -12.83
CA TYR A 150 14.61 15.24 -12.55
C TYR A 150 13.16 14.91 -12.91
N ARG A 151 12.50 15.70 -13.77
CA ARG A 151 11.07 15.58 -14.14
C ARG A 151 10.61 14.13 -14.35
N GLN A 152 11.37 13.35 -15.12
CA GLN A 152 11.04 11.96 -15.44
C GLN A 152 10.89 11.04 -14.21
N TYR A 153 11.64 11.31 -13.14
CA TYR A 153 11.59 10.54 -11.89
C TYR A 153 10.49 11.02 -10.94
N MET A 154 9.95 12.22 -11.16
CA MET A 154 8.89 12.81 -10.34
C MET A 154 7.50 12.67 -10.98
N ALA A 155 7.44 12.39 -12.29
CA ALA A 155 6.19 12.40 -13.06
C ALA A 155 5.12 11.45 -12.51
N GLY A 156 5.51 10.31 -11.93
CA GLY A 156 4.58 9.36 -11.32
C GLY A 156 4.16 9.68 -9.88
N LEU A 157 4.74 10.71 -9.26
CA LEU A 157 4.41 11.16 -7.90
C LEU A 157 3.55 12.43 -7.91
N LEU A 158 3.80 13.35 -8.85
CA LEU A 158 3.15 14.66 -8.88
C LEU A 158 1.81 14.61 -9.62
N ALA A 159 0.83 15.38 -9.14
CA ALA A 159 -0.43 15.54 -9.85
C ALA A 159 -0.24 16.26 -11.20
N PRO A 160 -1.11 16.00 -12.20
CA PRO A 160 -1.20 16.82 -13.40
C PRO A 160 -1.45 18.31 -13.07
N PRO A 161 -0.87 19.26 -13.82
CA PRO A 161 -0.09 19.07 -15.05
C PRO A 161 1.41 18.80 -14.83
N TYR A 162 1.86 18.65 -13.59
CA TYR A 162 3.29 18.53 -13.26
C TYR A 162 3.84 17.10 -13.42
N GLY A 163 2.95 16.12 -13.29
CA GLY A 163 3.19 14.70 -13.56
C GLY A 163 2.15 14.10 -14.51
N VAL A 164 1.91 12.80 -14.40
CA VAL A 164 0.93 12.06 -15.22
C VAL A 164 -0.36 11.80 -14.46
N MET A 165 -1.49 11.75 -15.17
CA MET A 165 -2.79 11.45 -14.55
C MET A 165 -2.85 10.01 -14.06
N GLU A 166 -2.26 9.09 -14.81
CA GLU A 166 -2.28 7.66 -14.51
C GLU A 166 -0.89 7.08 -14.75
N THR A 167 -0.42 6.25 -13.82
CA THR A 167 0.79 5.44 -14.00
C THR A 167 0.46 4.01 -14.46
N GLY A 168 -0.82 3.72 -14.73
CA GLY A 168 -1.33 2.43 -15.21
C GLY A 168 -1.11 2.21 -16.70
N SER A 169 -1.20 0.94 -17.13
CA SER A 169 -0.90 0.49 -18.49
C SER A 169 -1.96 0.95 -19.52
N ASN A 170 -1.87 2.20 -20.01
CA ASN A 170 -2.75 2.77 -21.04
C ASN A 170 -2.13 2.84 -22.45
N ASN A 171 -1.08 2.05 -22.72
CA ASN A 171 -0.42 2.13 -24.03
C ASN A 171 -1.18 1.44 -25.18
N ASP A 172 -2.38 0.90 -24.94
CA ASP A 172 -3.25 0.39 -26.00
C ASP A 172 -4.25 1.46 -26.43
N ARG A 173 -3.92 2.14 -27.55
CA ARG A 173 -4.78 3.12 -28.21
C ARG A 173 -6.10 2.47 -28.68
N ILE A 174 -7.22 3.08 -28.27
CA ILE A 174 -8.60 2.82 -28.67
C ILE A 174 -8.82 3.19 -30.15
N PRO A 175 -9.69 2.48 -30.90
CA PRO A 175 -10.57 3.12 -31.85
C PRO A 175 -12.04 3.06 -31.39
N ASP A 176 -12.62 4.26 -31.37
CA ASP A 176 -14.01 4.69 -31.47
C ASP A 176 -15.11 4.23 -30.51
N LYS A 177 -15.92 5.26 -30.19
CA LYS A 177 -17.17 5.28 -29.43
C LYS A 177 -18.20 4.35 -30.05
N GLU A 178 -18.86 3.55 -29.23
CA GLU A 178 -20.32 3.47 -29.15
C GLU A 178 -20.77 2.64 -27.93
N ASN A 179 -21.80 3.15 -27.25
CA ASN A 179 -22.65 2.52 -26.23
C ASN A 179 -22.00 2.08 -24.91
N THR A 180 -22.20 2.94 -23.90
CA THR A 180 -22.33 2.56 -22.48
C THR A 180 -23.41 1.50 -22.32
N PRO A 181 -23.13 0.37 -21.64
CA PRO A 181 -24.14 -0.31 -20.86
C PRO A 181 -23.99 0.06 -19.39
N LEU A 182 -25.15 0.32 -18.82
CA LEU A 182 -25.52 0.36 -17.41
C LEU A 182 -24.70 -0.62 -16.55
N ILE A 183 -24.38 -0.15 -15.33
CA ILE A 183 -23.96 -0.89 -14.13
C ILE A 183 -24.28 -2.38 -14.25
N GLU A 184 -23.27 -3.21 -14.54
CA GLU A 184 -23.41 -4.66 -14.37
C GLU A 184 -23.31 -4.98 -12.87
N PRO A 185 -24.30 -5.69 -12.29
CA PRO A 185 -24.23 -6.12 -10.91
C PRO A 185 -23.16 -7.19 -10.77
N HIS A 186 -22.20 -6.96 -9.87
CA HIS A 186 -21.25 -7.92 -9.31
C HIS A 186 -20.88 -9.10 -10.24
N VAL A 187 -19.88 -8.91 -11.10
CA VAL A 187 -19.11 -10.06 -11.59
C VAL A 187 -18.54 -10.75 -10.34
N PRO A 188 -18.85 -12.03 -10.06
CA PRO A 188 -18.25 -12.72 -8.94
C PRO A 188 -16.74 -12.73 -9.18
N LEU A 189 -15.98 -11.99 -8.36
CA LEU A 189 -14.54 -12.15 -8.30
C LEU A 189 -14.29 -13.64 -8.06
N ARG A 190 -13.74 -14.37 -9.05
CA ARG A 190 -13.31 -15.74 -8.82
C ARG A 190 -12.33 -15.69 -7.64
N PRO A 191 -12.50 -16.54 -6.60
CA PRO A 191 -11.68 -16.41 -5.41
C PRO A 191 -10.18 -16.46 -5.72
N ALA A 192 -9.73 -17.27 -6.69
CA ALA A 192 -8.30 -17.35 -7.02
C ALA A 192 -7.78 -16.23 -7.94
N ASN A 193 -8.57 -15.21 -8.30
CA ASN A 193 -8.06 -14.12 -9.12
C ASN A 193 -6.94 -13.39 -8.38
N THR A 194 -5.77 -13.35 -9.01
CA THR A 194 -4.60 -12.64 -8.50
C THR A 194 -4.91 -11.16 -8.38
N ILE A 195 -4.40 -10.53 -7.32
CA ILE A 195 -4.55 -9.07 -7.13
C ILE A 195 -3.59 -8.33 -8.08
N THR A 196 -2.49 -8.99 -8.45
CA THR A 196 -1.46 -8.50 -9.35
C THR A 196 -1.49 -9.27 -10.67
N LYS A 197 -1.19 -8.61 -11.79
CA LYS A 197 -1.05 -9.28 -13.10
C LYS A 197 0.31 -9.94 -13.30
N VAL A 198 1.33 -9.47 -12.56
CA VAL A 198 2.70 -9.96 -12.61
C VAL A 198 3.17 -10.14 -11.17
N PRO A 199 3.74 -11.30 -10.80
CA PRO A 199 4.27 -11.51 -9.48
C PRO A 199 5.37 -10.50 -9.14
N SER A 200 5.41 -10.04 -7.90
CA SER A 200 6.52 -9.28 -7.35
C SER A 200 7.80 -10.11 -7.38
N GLU A 201 8.94 -9.52 -7.76
CA GLU A 201 10.24 -10.21 -7.80
C GLU A 201 10.58 -10.87 -6.46
N LYS A 202 10.26 -10.21 -5.34
CA LYS A 202 10.47 -10.74 -3.98
C LYS A 202 9.62 -11.97 -3.70
N ILE A 203 8.36 -11.95 -4.11
CA ILE A 203 7.41 -13.05 -3.85
C ILE A 203 7.70 -14.23 -4.81
N LEU A 204 8.08 -13.94 -6.06
CA LEU A 204 8.55 -14.93 -7.02
C LEU A 204 9.78 -15.67 -6.48
N ARG A 205 10.76 -14.92 -5.95
CA ARG A 205 11.94 -15.47 -5.30
C ARG A 205 11.59 -16.33 -4.08
N ALA A 206 10.68 -15.85 -3.22
CA ALA A 206 10.19 -16.61 -2.06
C ALA A 206 9.57 -17.95 -2.48
N GLY A 207 8.75 -17.97 -3.52
CA GLY A 207 8.18 -19.21 -4.05
C GLY A 207 9.23 -20.19 -4.57
N LYS A 208 10.26 -19.70 -5.27
CA LYS A 208 11.38 -20.53 -5.74
C LYS A 208 12.14 -21.17 -4.58
N ILE A 209 12.48 -20.39 -3.56
CA ILE A 209 13.17 -20.88 -2.35
C ILE A 209 12.33 -21.97 -1.66
N LEU A 210 11.04 -21.71 -1.45
CA LEU A 210 10.16 -22.68 -0.80
C LEU A 210 9.99 -23.96 -1.62
N ARG A 211 9.79 -23.86 -2.94
CA ARG A 211 9.72 -25.02 -3.84
C ARG A 211 10.99 -25.86 -3.74
N ASN A 212 12.16 -25.23 -3.82
CA ASN A 212 13.44 -25.92 -3.76
C ASN A 212 13.67 -26.57 -2.38
N ALA A 213 13.29 -25.90 -1.29
CA ALA A 213 13.33 -26.46 0.05
C ALA A 213 12.45 -27.71 0.18
N ILE A 214 11.24 -27.68 -0.37
CA ILE A 214 10.31 -28.82 -0.38
C ILE A 214 10.91 -29.98 -1.18
N LEU A 215 11.41 -29.73 -2.39
CA LEU A 215 12.03 -30.76 -3.22
C LEU A 215 13.27 -31.40 -2.57
N SER A 216 14.04 -30.65 -1.78
CA SER A 216 15.21 -31.17 -1.06
C SER A 216 14.86 -31.93 0.22
N ARG A 217 13.91 -31.42 1.02
CA ARG A 217 13.63 -31.93 2.38
C ARG A 217 12.42 -32.87 2.44
N ALA A 218 11.44 -32.68 1.56
CA ALA A 218 10.21 -33.46 1.51
C ALA A 218 9.75 -33.72 0.05
N PRO A 219 10.53 -34.43 -0.78
CA PRO A 219 10.25 -34.59 -2.22
C PRO A 219 8.87 -35.19 -2.53
N HIS A 220 8.30 -35.97 -1.61
CA HIS A 220 7.00 -36.62 -1.76
C HIS A 220 5.80 -35.66 -1.79
N MET A 221 5.99 -34.38 -1.40
CA MET A 221 4.92 -33.39 -1.36
C MET A 221 4.53 -32.88 -2.76
N ILE A 222 5.51 -32.69 -3.64
CA ILE A 222 5.29 -32.28 -5.04
C ILE A 222 5.28 -33.54 -5.91
N ARG A 223 4.10 -33.93 -6.38
CA ARG A 223 3.94 -35.13 -7.22
C ARG A 223 2.62 -35.14 -7.98
N ASP A 224 2.49 -36.08 -8.90
CA ASP A 224 1.22 -36.34 -9.57
C ASP A 224 0.19 -36.92 -8.59
N ARG A 225 -1.03 -36.40 -8.64
CA ARG A 225 -2.16 -36.82 -7.80
C ARG A 225 -3.36 -37.12 -8.68
N LYS A 226 -4.07 -38.22 -8.40
CA LYS A 226 -5.28 -38.61 -9.15
C LYS A 226 -6.52 -38.31 -8.31
N TYR A 227 -7.48 -37.62 -8.89
CA TYR A 227 -8.76 -37.30 -8.24
C TYR A 227 -9.87 -37.29 -9.29
N HIS A 228 -10.99 -37.99 -9.02
CA HIS A 228 -12.09 -38.18 -9.97
C HIS A 228 -11.65 -38.52 -11.41
N LEU A 229 -10.72 -39.47 -11.56
CA LEU A 229 -10.15 -39.93 -12.84
C LEU A 229 -9.32 -38.87 -13.61
N LYS A 230 -9.17 -37.64 -13.09
CA LYS A 230 -8.26 -36.62 -13.59
C LYS A 230 -6.92 -36.73 -12.87
N THR A 231 -5.82 -36.64 -13.62
CA THR A 231 -4.47 -36.55 -13.05
C THR A 231 -4.06 -35.10 -12.97
N TYR A 232 -3.71 -34.64 -11.78
CA TYR A 232 -3.17 -33.33 -11.48
C TYR A 232 -1.66 -33.48 -11.31
N ARG A 233 -0.90 -32.95 -12.28
CA ARG A 233 0.56 -33.12 -12.31
C ARG A 233 1.26 -32.19 -11.31
N GLN A 234 2.35 -32.70 -10.74
CA GLN A 234 3.33 -31.96 -9.92
C GLN A 234 2.67 -30.97 -8.94
N CYS A 235 1.76 -31.46 -8.09
CA CYS A 235 0.99 -30.60 -7.18
C CYS A 235 1.16 -31.01 -5.71
N CYS A 236 1.01 -30.01 -4.84
CA CYS A 236 0.99 -30.11 -3.39
C CYS A 236 -0.44 -30.18 -2.87
N VAL A 237 -0.62 -30.60 -1.61
CA VAL A 237 -1.89 -30.52 -0.89
C VAL A 237 -1.83 -29.39 0.14
N GLY A 238 -2.90 -28.61 0.26
CA GLY A 238 -2.98 -27.48 1.22
C GLY A 238 -2.60 -27.84 2.65
N THR A 239 -3.17 -28.92 3.20
CA THR A 239 -2.82 -29.40 4.56
C THR A 239 -1.35 -29.80 4.70
N GLU A 240 -0.78 -30.46 3.68
CA GLU A 240 0.63 -30.88 3.70
C GLU A 240 1.57 -29.66 3.65
N LEU A 241 1.22 -28.61 2.89
CA LEU A 241 1.96 -27.35 2.84
C LEU A 241 1.96 -26.62 4.19
N VAL A 242 0.82 -26.61 4.88
CA VAL A 242 0.70 -26.04 6.23
C VAL A 242 1.56 -26.83 7.22
N ASP A 243 1.45 -28.16 7.22
CA ASP A 243 2.23 -29.03 8.10
C ASP A 243 3.74 -28.82 7.90
N TRP A 244 4.19 -28.78 6.65
CA TRP A 244 5.59 -28.59 6.33
C TRP A 244 6.11 -27.23 6.80
N MET A 245 5.36 -26.15 6.54
CA MET A 245 5.73 -24.79 6.92
C MET A 245 5.89 -24.64 8.44
N MET A 246 4.98 -25.25 9.22
CA MET A 246 5.06 -25.27 10.69
C MET A 246 6.25 -26.07 11.22
N GLN A 247 6.73 -27.08 10.48
CA GLN A 247 7.90 -27.87 10.86
C GLN A 247 9.23 -27.21 10.50
N GLN A 248 9.26 -26.31 9.50
CA GLN A 248 10.51 -25.70 9.04
C GLN A 248 11.05 -24.61 9.95
N THR A 249 10.18 -23.89 10.68
CA THR A 249 10.61 -22.70 11.42
C THR A 249 9.78 -22.49 12.70
N PRO A 250 10.41 -22.04 13.79
CA PRO A 250 9.69 -21.74 15.02
C PRO A 250 8.87 -20.45 14.96
N CYS A 251 9.01 -19.62 13.92
CA CYS A 251 8.26 -18.35 13.81
C CYS A 251 6.79 -18.52 13.38
N VAL A 252 6.37 -19.73 13.03
CA VAL A 252 4.99 -20.06 12.67
C VAL A 252 4.32 -20.79 13.83
N HIS A 253 3.42 -20.10 14.52
CA HIS A 253 2.83 -20.55 15.78
C HIS A 253 1.47 -21.21 15.61
N SER A 254 0.84 -21.08 14.43
CA SER A 254 -0.48 -21.64 14.16
C SER A 254 -0.68 -21.99 12.69
N ARG A 255 -1.63 -22.91 12.42
CA ARG A 255 -2.07 -23.24 11.06
C ARG A 255 -2.69 -22.03 10.35
N THR A 256 -3.39 -21.19 11.10
CA THR A 256 -3.99 -19.94 10.61
C THR A 256 -2.94 -18.96 10.12
N GLN A 257 -1.81 -18.82 10.83
CA GLN A 257 -0.68 -18.00 10.38
C GLN A 257 -0.09 -18.56 9.07
N ALA A 258 0.12 -19.88 9.00
CA ALA A 258 0.61 -20.54 7.78
C ALA A 258 -0.32 -20.34 6.58
N VAL A 259 -1.65 -20.38 6.79
CA VAL A 259 -2.64 -20.07 5.74
C VAL A 259 -2.43 -18.67 5.18
N GLY A 260 -2.25 -17.66 6.04
CA GLY A 260 -1.96 -16.30 5.60
C GLY A 260 -0.65 -16.20 4.80
N MET A 261 0.41 -16.86 5.27
CA MET A 261 1.70 -16.89 4.58
C MET A 261 1.63 -17.54 3.19
N TRP A 262 0.93 -18.66 3.05
CA TRP A 262 0.71 -19.30 1.74
C TRP A 262 -0.23 -18.50 0.84
N GLN A 263 -1.19 -17.79 1.42
CA GLN A 263 -2.09 -16.91 0.69
C GLN A 263 -1.33 -15.77 -0.02
N VAL A 264 -0.21 -15.28 0.54
CA VAL A 264 0.68 -14.31 -0.12
C VAL A 264 1.18 -14.81 -1.48
N LEU A 265 1.66 -16.06 -1.54
CA LEU A 265 2.14 -16.64 -2.80
C LEU A 265 1.01 -16.86 -3.79
N LEU A 266 -0.19 -17.18 -3.30
CA LEU A 266 -1.34 -17.45 -4.14
C LEU A 266 -1.96 -16.20 -4.76
N GLU A 267 -2.11 -15.13 -3.99
CA GLU A 267 -2.67 -13.88 -4.53
C GLU A 267 -1.75 -13.17 -5.52
N ASP A 268 -0.46 -13.49 -5.51
CA ASP A 268 0.56 -12.99 -6.44
C ASP A 268 0.85 -13.95 -7.60
N GLY A 269 0.19 -15.11 -7.64
CA GLY A 269 0.26 -16.07 -8.75
C GLY A 269 1.49 -16.99 -8.78
N VAL A 270 2.29 -17.01 -7.72
CA VAL A 270 3.48 -17.87 -7.59
C VAL A 270 3.12 -19.30 -7.17
N LEU A 271 2.02 -19.44 -6.43
CA LEU A 271 1.40 -20.72 -6.08
C LEU A 271 -0.08 -20.71 -6.49
N ASN A 272 -0.49 -21.57 -7.42
CA ASN A 272 -1.84 -21.51 -7.97
C ASN A 272 -2.69 -22.70 -7.51
N HIS A 273 -3.95 -22.47 -7.16
CA HIS A 273 -4.91 -23.57 -7.06
C HIS A 273 -5.12 -24.18 -8.45
N VAL A 274 -5.06 -25.50 -8.57
CA VAL A 274 -5.03 -26.19 -9.87
C VAL A 274 -6.24 -25.92 -10.77
N ASP A 275 -7.39 -25.54 -10.20
CA ASP A 275 -8.61 -25.18 -10.93
C ASP A 275 -8.94 -23.67 -10.85
N GLN A 276 -8.10 -22.84 -10.19
CA GLN A 276 -8.30 -21.38 -10.03
C GLN A 276 -9.62 -20.95 -9.36
N GLU A 277 -10.19 -21.80 -8.50
CA GLU A 277 -11.48 -21.53 -7.86
C GLU A 277 -11.38 -21.08 -6.40
N HIS A 278 -10.23 -21.27 -5.77
CA HIS A 278 -10.11 -21.14 -4.32
C HIS A 278 -8.94 -20.23 -3.92
N HIS A 279 -9.17 -19.46 -2.86
CA HIS A 279 -8.07 -18.96 -2.02
C HIS A 279 -7.29 -20.13 -1.40
N PHE A 280 -6.17 -19.83 -0.77
CA PHE A 280 -5.44 -20.85 -0.04
C PHE A 280 -6.31 -21.35 1.14
N GLN A 281 -6.44 -22.66 1.25
CA GLN A 281 -7.16 -23.30 2.35
C GLN A 281 -6.35 -24.46 2.89
N ASP A 282 -6.35 -24.57 4.20
CA ASP A 282 -5.85 -25.72 4.94
C ASP A 282 -6.81 -26.92 4.80
N LYS A 283 -6.90 -27.45 3.58
CA LYS A 283 -7.78 -28.55 3.18
C LYS A 283 -7.09 -29.45 2.18
N TYR A 284 -7.75 -30.56 1.86
CA TYR A 284 -7.35 -31.47 0.79
C TYR A 284 -7.64 -30.88 -0.60
N LEU A 285 -7.00 -29.76 -0.92
CA LEU A 285 -7.04 -29.07 -2.22
C LEU A 285 -5.63 -29.05 -2.82
N PHE A 286 -5.57 -29.06 -4.15
CA PHE A 286 -4.30 -29.13 -4.86
C PHE A 286 -3.80 -27.76 -5.29
N TYR A 287 -2.51 -27.52 -5.07
CA TYR A 287 -1.82 -26.29 -5.44
C TYR A 287 -0.54 -26.61 -6.21
N ARG A 288 -0.17 -25.76 -7.16
CA ARG A 288 1.02 -25.93 -8.02
C ARG A 288 1.89 -24.68 -8.00
N PHE A 289 3.20 -24.86 -7.85
CA PHE A 289 4.15 -23.76 -7.98
C PHE A 289 4.31 -23.35 -9.45
N LEU A 290 4.59 -22.07 -9.69
CA LEU A 290 4.74 -21.54 -11.05
C LEU A 290 5.78 -22.29 -11.89
N ASP A 291 6.91 -22.68 -11.30
CA ASP A 291 7.96 -23.44 -12.00
C ASP A 291 7.48 -24.81 -12.49
N ASP A 292 6.51 -25.43 -11.80
CA ASP A 292 5.97 -26.75 -12.10
C ASP A 292 4.83 -26.72 -13.14
N GLU A 293 4.46 -25.54 -13.66
CA GLU A 293 3.53 -25.44 -14.80
C GLU A 293 4.16 -25.98 -16.10
N ASN A 294 5.49 -25.97 -16.18
CA ASN A 294 6.23 -26.55 -17.30
C ASN A 294 6.49 -28.04 -17.07
N GLU A 295 6.23 -28.88 -18.08
CA GLU A 295 6.36 -30.35 -17.94
C GLU A 295 7.80 -30.82 -17.65
N ASP A 296 8.80 -30.05 -18.09
CA ASP A 296 10.24 -30.34 -17.93
C ASP A 296 10.89 -29.49 -16.82
N ALA A 297 10.15 -29.14 -15.76
CA ALA A 297 10.67 -28.32 -14.67
C ALA A 297 11.95 -28.94 -14.07
N PRO A 298 13.10 -28.22 -14.10
CA PRO A 298 14.36 -28.78 -13.64
C PRO A 298 14.34 -29.00 -12.12
N LEU A 299 15.08 -30.03 -11.69
CA LEU A 299 15.40 -30.21 -10.28
C LEU A 299 16.41 -29.14 -9.83
N PRO A 300 16.36 -28.71 -8.56
CA PRO A 300 17.29 -27.71 -8.04
C PRO A 300 18.74 -28.17 -8.16
N THR A 301 19.63 -27.29 -8.63
CA THR A 301 21.08 -27.57 -8.63
C THR A 301 21.64 -27.55 -7.21
N GLU A 302 22.84 -28.08 -7.00
CA GLU A 302 23.47 -28.05 -5.67
C GLU A 302 23.72 -26.61 -5.18
N GLU A 303 24.00 -25.68 -6.10
CA GLU A 303 24.12 -24.26 -5.80
C GLU A 303 22.78 -23.68 -5.34
N GLU A 304 21.68 -23.97 -6.04
CA GLU A 304 20.34 -23.51 -5.66
C GLU A 304 19.85 -24.12 -4.35
N LYS A 305 20.25 -25.36 -4.03
CA LYS A 305 19.96 -25.98 -2.73
C LYS A 305 20.69 -25.26 -1.60
N LYS A 306 21.96 -24.92 -1.81
CA LYS A 306 22.75 -24.17 -0.83
C LYS A 306 22.18 -22.76 -0.62
N GLU A 307 21.86 -22.06 -1.70
CA GLU A 307 21.23 -20.74 -1.68
C GLU A 307 19.89 -20.76 -0.95
N CYS A 308 19.07 -21.80 -1.20
CA CYS A 308 17.83 -22.03 -0.50
C CYS A 308 18.02 -22.21 1.01
N ASP A 309 18.98 -23.02 1.45
CA ASP A 309 19.24 -23.23 2.87
C ASP A 309 19.70 -21.94 3.59
N GLU A 310 20.41 -21.05 2.88
CA GLU A 310 20.84 -19.74 3.40
C GLU A 310 19.67 -18.73 3.49
N GLU A 311 18.77 -18.71 2.50
CA GLU A 311 17.70 -17.69 2.41
C GLU A 311 16.33 -18.14 2.97
N LEU A 312 16.16 -19.42 3.32
CA LEU A 312 14.85 -19.95 3.75
C LEU A 312 14.31 -19.23 4.98
N GLN A 313 15.15 -18.94 5.98
CA GLN A 313 14.68 -18.33 7.22
C GLN A 313 14.23 -16.87 7.01
N ASP A 314 14.95 -16.11 6.18
CA ASP A 314 14.57 -14.74 5.83
C ASP A 314 13.30 -14.72 4.98
N THR A 315 13.14 -15.71 4.09
CA THR A 315 11.92 -15.91 3.30
C THR A 315 10.72 -16.19 4.19
N MET A 316 10.88 -17.02 5.22
CA MET A 316 9.80 -17.32 6.18
C MET A 316 9.44 -16.08 7.02
N LEU A 317 10.44 -15.28 7.42
CA LEU A 317 10.19 -14.01 8.11
C LEU A 317 9.43 -13.02 7.22
N LEU A 318 9.83 -12.87 5.95
CA LEU A 318 9.15 -12.02 4.98
C LEU A 318 7.67 -12.42 4.83
N LEU A 319 7.40 -13.71 4.60
CA LEU A 319 6.03 -14.20 4.46
C LEU A 319 5.23 -14.05 5.76
N SER A 320 5.86 -14.22 6.92
CA SER A 320 5.20 -14.00 8.22
C SER A 320 4.80 -12.54 8.43
N GLN A 321 5.52 -11.58 7.86
CA GLN A 321 5.18 -10.16 7.93
C GLN A 321 4.05 -9.78 6.95
N MET A 322 4.01 -10.42 5.78
CA MET A 322 3.01 -10.16 4.74
C MET A 322 1.71 -10.96 4.93
N GLY A 323 1.79 -12.10 5.64
CA GLY A 323 0.70 -13.05 5.80
C GLY A 323 -0.57 -12.49 6.44
N PRO A 324 -0.50 -11.70 7.54
CA PRO A 324 -1.69 -11.17 8.20
C PRO A 324 -2.59 -10.31 7.29
N ASP A 325 -1.99 -9.38 6.55
CA ASP A 325 -2.68 -8.51 5.60
C ASP A 325 -3.29 -9.29 4.41
N ALA A 326 -2.55 -10.26 3.85
CA ALA A 326 -3.08 -11.17 2.83
C ALA A 326 -4.26 -12.02 3.36
N HIS A 327 -4.18 -12.46 4.61
CA HIS A 327 -5.23 -13.22 5.28
C HIS A 327 -6.49 -12.35 5.50
N MET A 328 -6.33 -11.12 5.99
CA MET A 328 -7.43 -10.16 6.14
C MET A 328 -8.13 -9.93 4.80
N ARG A 329 -7.40 -9.64 3.72
CA ARG A 329 -8.00 -9.46 2.38
C ARG A 329 -8.76 -10.68 1.91
N MET A 330 -8.20 -11.88 2.12
CA MET A 330 -8.86 -13.14 1.79
C MET A 330 -10.20 -13.29 2.52
N ILE A 331 -10.24 -12.97 3.81
CA ILE A 331 -11.44 -13.07 4.64
C ILE A 331 -12.46 -11.99 4.27
N LEU A 332 -12.04 -10.75 4.01
CA LEU A 332 -12.94 -9.64 3.68
C LEU A 332 -13.71 -9.84 2.36
N ARG A 333 -13.28 -10.79 1.51
CA ARG A 333 -14.06 -11.25 0.34
C ARG A 333 -15.32 -12.02 0.74
N LYS A 334 -15.42 -12.54 1.98
CA LYS A 334 -16.66 -13.09 2.54
C LYS A 334 -17.63 -11.95 2.88
N PRO A 335 -18.93 -12.08 2.54
CA PRO A 335 -19.95 -11.14 3.00
C PRO A 335 -19.95 -11.02 4.53
N PRO A 336 -20.23 -9.82 5.10
CA PRO A 336 -20.34 -9.57 6.54
C PRO A 336 -21.02 -10.70 7.35
N GLY A 337 -22.19 -11.15 6.93
CA GLY A 337 -22.97 -12.18 7.63
C GLY A 337 -22.44 -13.62 7.52
N GLN A 338 -21.36 -13.86 6.78
CA GLN A 338 -20.77 -15.18 6.56
C GLN A 338 -19.39 -15.35 7.22
N ARG A 339 -18.94 -14.36 7.99
CA ARG A 339 -17.65 -14.39 8.70
C ARG A 339 -17.78 -15.18 10.01
N THR A 340 -16.84 -16.08 10.26
CA THR A 340 -16.75 -16.83 11.52
C THR A 340 -16.17 -15.94 12.64
N VAL A 341 -16.18 -16.42 13.88
CA VAL A 341 -15.53 -15.70 15.00
C VAL A 341 -14.02 -15.55 14.75
N ASP A 342 -13.37 -16.60 14.25
CA ASP A 342 -11.94 -16.56 13.91
C ASP A 342 -11.66 -15.57 12.77
N ASP A 343 -12.55 -15.49 11.77
CA ASP A 343 -12.45 -14.52 10.68
C ASP A 343 -12.46 -13.08 11.22
N LEU A 344 -13.36 -12.78 12.16
CA LEU A 344 -13.49 -11.46 12.77
C LEU A 344 -12.26 -11.08 13.59
N GLU A 345 -11.66 -12.03 14.31
CA GLU A 345 -10.44 -11.78 15.09
C GLU A 345 -9.25 -11.46 14.17
N ILE A 346 -9.08 -12.21 13.08
CA ILE A 346 -8.00 -11.96 12.10
C ILE A 346 -8.16 -10.57 11.47
N ILE A 347 -9.38 -10.18 11.09
CA ILE A 347 -9.62 -8.83 10.59
C ILE A 347 -9.29 -7.80 11.67
N TYR A 348 -9.81 -7.98 12.89
CA TYR A 348 -9.65 -7.03 14.00
C TYR A 348 -8.19 -6.75 14.33
N GLU A 349 -7.34 -7.79 14.40
CA GLU A 349 -5.91 -7.63 14.65
C GLU A 349 -5.24 -6.75 13.60
N GLU A 350 -5.58 -6.92 12.31
CA GLU A 350 -5.05 -6.06 11.24
C GLU A 350 -5.59 -4.61 11.32
N LEU A 351 -6.84 -4.40 11.77
CA LEU A 351 -7.37 -3.05 11.98
C LEU A 351 -6.63 -2.26 13.08
N LEU A 352 -5.89 -2.94 13.97
CA LEU A 352 -5.04 -2.27 14.95
C LEU A 352 -3.85 -1.57 14.29
N HIS A 353 -3.39 -2.10 13.15
CA HIS A 353 -2.24 -1.60 12.41
C HIS A 353 -2.61 -0.54 11.35
N ILE A 354 -3.89 -0.41 10.99
CA ILE A 354 -4.36 0.60 10.04
C ILE A 354 -4.42 1.99 10.69
N LYS A 355 -3.52 2.89 10.27
CA LYS A 355 -3.38 4.23 10.82
C LYS A 355 -4.67 5.07 10.72
N ALA A 356 -5.40 5.00 9.61
CA ALA A 356 -6.68 5.70 9.44
C ALA A 356 -7.70 5.35 10.55
N LEU A 357 -7.62 4.15 11.14
CA LEU A 357 -8.49 3.67 12.22
C LEU A 357 -7.93 3.91 13.63
N SER A 358 -6.71 4.44 13.77
CA SER A 358 -6.01 4.62 15.07
C SER A 358 -6.80 5.43 16.10
N HIS A 359 -7.60 6.39 15.65
CA HIS A 359 -8.44 7.25 16.49
C HIS A 359 -9.74 6.60 16.98
N LEU A 360 -10.08 5.41 16.47
CA LEU A 360 -11.28 4.67 16.86
C LEU A 360 -10.99 3.79 18.07
N SER A 361 -11.99 3.62 18.93
CA SER A 361 -11.88 2.73 20.09
C SER A 361 -11.77 1.26 19.67
N THR A 362 -11.21 0.43 20.54
CA THR A 362 -11.10 -1.02 20.31
C THR A 362 -12.47 -1.68 20.10
N THR A 363 -13.50 -1.24 20.83
CA THR A 363 -14.88 -1.69 20.62
C THR A 363 -15.38 -1.35 19.23
N VAL A 364 -15.17 -0.12 18.75
CA VAL A 364 -15.58 0.27 17.39
C VAL A 364 -14.83 -0.54 16.34
N LYS A 365 -13.52 -0.78 16.52
CA LYS A 365 -12.75 -1.62 15.59
C LYS A 365 -13.27 -3.06 15.53
N ARG A 366 -13.69 -3.64 16.66
CA ARG A 366 -14.32 -4.98 16.68
C ARG A 366 -15.62 -5.01 15.89
N GLU A 367 -16.48 -4.01 16.07
CA GLU A 367 -17.71 -3.90 15.28
C GLU A 367 -17.41 -3.70 13.79
N LEU A 368 -16.39 -2.89 13.45
CA LEU A 368 -15.96 -2.68 12.06
C LEU A 368 -15.52 -3.98 11.38
N ALA A 369 -14.83 -4.88 12.08
CA ALA A 369 -14.43 -6.17 11.51
C ALA A 369 -15.64 -6.97 10.95
N GLY A 370 -16.81 -6.82 11.59
CA GLY A 370 -18.06 -7.43 11.16
C GLY A 370 -18.67 -6.81 9.90
N VAL A 371 -18.46 -5.52 9.63
CA VAL A 371 -19.19 -4.78 8.58
C VAL A 371 -18.33 -4.25 7.44
N LEU A 372 -16.99 -4.23 7.59
CA LEU A 372 -16.08 -3.77 6.54
C LEU A 372 -16.29 -4.51 5.22
N ILE A 373 -16.24 -3.77 4.12
CA ILE A 373 -16.33 -4.30 2.76
C ILE A 373 -14.98 -4.09 2.09
N PHE A 374 -14.46 -5.12 1.44
CA PHE A 374 -13.27 -5.03 0.61
C PHE A 374 -13.67 -4.88 -0.86
N GLU A 375 -13.11 -3.87 -1.52
CA GLU A 375 -13.33 -3.57 -2.93
C GLU A 375 -11.96 -3.39 -3.62
N SER A 376 -11.84 -3.87 -4.86
CA SER A 376 -10.60 -3.80 -5.63
C SER A 376 -10.90 -3.55 -7.10
N HIS A 377 -10.10 -2.70 -7.75
CA HIS A 377 -10.25 -2.36 -9.17
C HIS A 377 -8.94 -2.61 -9.92
N ALA A 378 -9.05 -3.29 -11.07
CA ALA A 378 -7.88 -3.73 -11.83
C ALA A 378 -7.33 -2.69 -12.84
N LYS A 379 -8.12 -1.67 -13.17
CA LYS A 379 -7.79 -0.66 -14.20
C LYS A 379 -7.66 0.71 -13.56
N GLY A 380 -6.52 1.36 -13.77
CA GLY A 380 -6.38 2.80 -13.55
C GLY A 380 -7.34 3.59 -14.45
N GLY A 381 -7.68 4.80 -14.03
CA GLY A 381 -8.66 5.66 -14.70
C GLY A 381 -10.12 5.32 -14.37
N THR A 382 -10.36 4.28 -13.58
CA THR A 382 -11.70 3.96 -13.08
C THR A 382 -12.18 5.09 -12.17
N VAL A 383 -13.36 5.63 -12.44
CA VAL A 383 -14.01 6.59 -11.55
C VAL A 383 -14.72 5.82 -10.44
N LEU A 384 -14.31 6.03 -9.19
CA LEU A 384 -14.92 5.37 -8.03
C LEU A 384 -16.26 6.03 -7.66
N PHE A 385 -16.31 7.36 -7.69
CA PHE A 385 -17.53 8.16 -7.60
C PHE A 385 -17.28 9.58 -8.15
N ASN A 386 -18.35 10.27 -8.52
CA ASN A 386 -18.30 11.65 -9.02
C ASN A 386 -18.68 12.68 -7.95
N GLN A 387 -18.11 13.87 -8.06
CA GLN A 387 -18.60 15.06 -7.37
C GLN A 387 -20.09 15.27 -7.68
N GLY A 388 -20.88 15.58 -6.66
CA GLY A 388 -22.32 15.77 -6.77
C GLY A 388 -23.17 14.52 -6.50
N GLU A 389 -22.58 13.31 -6.51
CA GLU A 389 -23.30 12.07 -6.20
C GLU A 389 -23.60 11.96 -4.70
N GLU A 390 -24.63 11.18 -4.34
CA GLU A 390 -24.87 10.83 -2.93
C GLU A 390 -23.74 9.96 -2.39
N GLY A 391 -23.29 10.25 -1.16
CA GLY A 391 -22.23 9.50 -0.51
C GLY A 391 -22.77 8.60 0.59
N THR A 392 -22.41 7.31 0.56
CA THR A 392 -22.78 6.34 1.62
C THR A 392 -21.58 5.68 2.30
N SER A 393 -20.37 5.91 1.78
CA SER A 393 -19.19 5.09 2.09
C SER A 393 -17.97 5.93 2.44
N TRP A 394 -17.18 5.45 3.40
CA TRP A 394 -15.83 5.90 3.73
C TRP A 394 -14.82 4.88 3.21
N TYR A 395 -13.76 5.35 2.56
CA TYR A 395 -12.76 4.50 1.93
C TYR A 395 -11.39 4.71 2.57
N ILE A 396 -10.63 3.62 2.72
CA ILE A 396 -9.23 3.58 3.15
C ILE A 396 -8.44 2.83 2.07
N ILE A 397 -7.34 3.40 1.59
CA ILE A 397 -6.54 2.80 0.53
C ILE A 397 -5.63 1.74 1.13
N LEU A 398 -5.90 0.46 0.84
CA LEU A 398 -5.01 -0.64 1.22
C LEU A 398 -3.87 -0.84 0.22
N LYS A 399 -4.15 -0.67 -1.08
CA LYS A 399 -3.16 -0.81 -2.16
C LYS A 399 -3.43 0.19 -3.29
N GLY A 400 -2.38 0.80 -3.81
CA GLY A 400 -2.46 1.74 -4.94
C GLY A 400 -2.53 3.22 -4.53
N SER A 401 -3.06 4.04 -5.42
CA SER A 401 -3.18 5.50 -5.27
C SER A 401 -4.40 6.00 -6.02
N VAL A 402 -4.96 7.14 -5.63
CA VAL A 402 -6.11 7.75 -6.32
C VAL A 402 -5.92 9.26 -6.46
N ASN A 403 -6.49 9.85 -7.51
CA ASN A 403 -6.54 11.29 -7.70
C ASN A 403 -7.86 11.86 -7.17
N VAL A 404 -7.76 12.93 -6.38
CA VAL A 404 -8.92 13.69 -5.90
C VAL A 404 -9.17 14.86 -6.86
N VAL A 405 -10.29 14.83 -7.57
CA VAL A 405 -10.60 15.78 -8.64
C VAL A 405 -11.77 16.66 -8.22
N ILE A 406 -11.63 17.97 -8.39
CA ILE A 406 -12.73 18.93 -8.16
C ILE A 406 -12.99 19.70 -9.46
N TYR A 407 -14.27 19.80 -9.83
CA TYR A 407 -14.68 20.55 -11.01
C TYR A 407 -14.16 21.99 -10.96
N GLY A 408 -13.58 22.45 -12.07
CA GLY A 408 -12.97 23.78 -12.18
C GLY A 408 -11.59 23.94 -11.52
N LYS A 409 -11.14 22.98 -10.71
CA LYS A 409 -9.79 22.98 -10.09
C LYS A 409 -8.86 21.92 -10.67
N GLY A 410 -9.39 20.82 -11.21
CA GLY A 410 -8.60 19.69 -11.66
C GLY A 410 -8.21 18.78 -10.49
N VAL A 411 -7.03 18.16 -10.56
CA VAL A 411 -6.50 17.28 -9.50
C VAL A 411 -6.00 18.15 -8.34
N VAL A 412 -6.62 18.00 -7.17
CA VAL A 412 -6.29 18.77 -5.96
C VAL A 412 -5.14 18.13 -5.19
N CYS A 413 -5.12 16.80 -5.13
CA CYS A 413 -4.05 16.00 -4.55
C CYS A 413 -4.17 14.53 -5.00
N THR A 414 -3.10 13.77 -4.80
CA THR A 414 -3.05 12.32 -5.00
C THR A 414 -2.88 11.62 -3.65
N LEU A 415 -3.73 10.64 -3.37
CA LEU A 415 -3.73 9.85 -2.14
C LEU A 415 -3.06 8.49 -2.39
N HIS A 416 -2.44 7.92 -1.36
CA HIS A 416 -1.70 6.66 -1.42
C HIS A 416 -2.14 5.70 -0.31
N GLU A 417 -1.56 4.50 -0.27
CA GLU A 417 -1.85 3.53 0.79
C GLU A 417 -1.74 4.11 2.20
N GLY A 418 -2.75 3.83 3.02
CA GLY A 418 -2.91 4.37 4.36
C GLY A 418 -3.74 5.66 4.42
N ASP A 419 -3.88 6.38 3.30
CA ASP A 419 -4.76 7.56 3.20
C ASP A 419 -6.24 7.15 3.16
N ASP A 420 -7.10 8.08 3.55
CA ASP A 420 -8.55 7.86 3.61
C ASP A 420 -9.35 9.04 3.06
N PHE A 421 -10.54 8.76 2.50
CA PHE A 421 -11.37 9.77 1.84
C PHE A 421 -12.86 9.44 1.88
N GLY A 422 -13.69 10.46 1.66
CA GLY A 422 -15.16 10.29 1.62
C GLY A 422 -15.82 10.14 2.98
N LYS A 423 -15.11 10.38 4.09
CA LYS A 423 -15.61 10.28 5.46
C LYS A 423 -16.85 11.14 5.74
N LEU A 424 -17.03 12.25 5.00
CA LEU A 424 -18.16 13.16 5.15
C LEU A 424 -19.52 12.46 4.95
N ALA A 425 -19.57 11.43 4.10
CA ALA A 425 -20.75 10.59 3.86
C ALA A 425 -21.25 9.85 5.11
N LEU A 426 -20.40 9.67 6.12
CA LEU A 426 -20.81 9.05 7.39
C LEU A 426 -21.34 10.08 8.40
N VAL A 427 -21.25 11.37 8.08
CA VAL A 427 -21.58 12.48 8.99
C VAL A 427 -22.84 13.21 8.55
N ASN A 428 -23.05 13.35 7.24
CA ASN A 428 -24.24 14.00 6.67
C ASN A 428 -24.58 13.44 5.28
N ASP A 429 -25.79 13.78 4.81
CA ASP A 429 -26.32 13.40 3.49
C ASP A 429 -25.93 14.39 2.38
N ALA A 430 -24.88 15.20 2.59
CA ALA A 430 -24.43 16.13 1.56
C ALA A 430 -23.81 15.35 0.38
N PRO A 431 -23.98 15.86 -0.86
CA PRO A 431 -23.35 15.23 -2.02
C PRO A 431 -21.82 15.25 -1.92
N ARG A 432 -21.17 14.34 -2.65
CA ARG A 432 -19.71 14.25 -2.74
C ARG A 432 -19.12 15.59 -3.20
N ALA A 433 -18.21 16.16 -2.41
CA ALA A 433 -17.53 17.43 -2.72
C ALA A 433 -16.36 17.29 -3.73
N ALA A 434 -16.03 16.06 -4.14
CA ALA A 434 -14.98 15.76 -5.11
C ALA A 434 -15.28 14.44 -5.82
N SER A 435 -14.68 14.24 -7.00
CA SER A 435 -14.60 12.93 -7.67
C SER A 435 -13.32 12.19 -7.27
N ILE A 436 -13.37 10.87 -7.28
CA ILE A 436 -12.20 10.01 -7.05
C ILE A 436 -11.93 9.15 -8.28
N VAL A 437 -10.70 9.21 -8.78
CA VAL A 437 -10.24 8.45 -9.95
C VAL A 437 -9.04 7.59 -9.55
N LEU A 438 -9.09 6.29 -9.85
CA LEU A 438 -8.11 5.28 -9.43
C LEU A 438 -6.84 5.21 -10.28
#